data_AF-A0A067RPQ6-F1
#
_entry.id   AF-A0A067RPQ6-F1
#
_cell.length_a   1.000
_cell.length_b   1.000
_cell.length_c   1.000
_cell.angle_alpha   90.00
_cell.angle_beta   90.00
_cell.angle_gamma   90.00
#
_symmetry.space_group_name_H-M   'P 1'
#
loop_
_entity.id
_entity.type
_entity.pdbx_description
1 polymer ?
#
loop_
_entity_poly.entity_id
_entity_poly.type
_entity_poly.pdbx_seq_one_letter_code
_entity_poly.pdbx_strand_id
1 'polypeptide(L)'
;LLQDFRSLCETVTRRVELSDMEYEYRPPHYHEKICTSYGGGETADTGNQMCMFSCVQRTDTVYLTRRRYDTNCWETFTKTVASSCDCMWPETKYAPTG
;
A
#
# COMPACT_ATOMS: atom_id res chain seq x y z
N LEU A 1 10.63 29.23 -0.41
CA LEU A 1 11.31 27.93 -0.22
C LEU A 1 10.23 26.90 0.06
N LEU A 2 9.98 25.98 -0.87
CA LEU A 2 9.12 24.82 -0.61
C LEU A 2 9.97 23.80 0.15
N GLN A 3 9.46 23.30 1.27
CA GLN A 3 10.13 22.23 2.00
C GLN A 3 9.83 20.88 1.33
N ASP A 4 10.86 20.07 1.16
CA ASP A 4 10.72 18.69 0.68
C ASP A 4 10.38 17.78 1.86
N PHE A 5 9.22 17.13 1.81
CA PHE A 5 8.78 16.16 2.80
C PHE A 5 9.19 14.75 2.39
N ARG A 6 9.67 13.95 3.35
CA ARG A 6 10.02 12.55 3.15
C ARG A 6 9.21 11.66 4.09
N SER A 7 8.85 10.47 3.62
CA SER A 7 8.18 9.46 4.45
C SER A 7 9.11 8.90 5.51
N LEU A 8 8.58 8.63 6.71
CA LEU A 8 9.33 8.01 7.82
C LEU A 8 9.56 6.50 7.63
N CYS A 9 8.70 5.86 6.84
CA CYS A 9 8.78 4.46 6.49
C CYS A 9 9.22 4.32 5.05
N GLU A 10 10.20 3.44 4.81
CA GLU A 10 10.62 3.09 3.47
C GLU A 10 9.57 2.20 2.80
N THR A 11 9.32 2.47 1.51
CA THR A 11 8.29 1.78 0.74
C THR A 11 8.78 1.46 -0.66
N VAL A 12 8.38 0.30 -1.17
CA VAL A 12 8.51 -0.07 -2.58
C VAL A 12 7.17 0.11 -3.26
N THR A 13 7.18 0.80 -4.41
CA THR A 13 6.00 0.89 -5.28
C THR A 13 6.08 -0.20 -6.34
N ARG A 14 5.02 -0.99 -6.45
CA ARG A 14 4.90 -2.09 -7.40
C ARG A 14 3.69 -1.89 -8.30
N ARG A 15 3.88 -1.98 -9.61
CA ARG A 15 2.78 -2.10 -10.58
C ARG A 15 2.32 -3.55 -10.64
N VAL A 16 1.02 -3.77 -10.53
CA VAL A 16 0.40 -5.09 -10.61
C VAL A 16 -0.55 -5.12 -11.79
N GLU A 17 -0.23 -5.94 -12.77
CA GLU A 17 -1.07 -6.13 -13.95
C GLU A 17 -2.34 -6.91 -13.60
N LEU A 18 -3.45 -6.51 -14.22
CA LEU A 18 -4.74 -7.19 -14.17
C LEU A 18 -4.94 -7.91 -15.50
N SER A 19 -4.65 -9.20 -15.50
CA SER A 19 -4.78 -10.05 -16.68
C SER A 19 -5.40 -11.37 -16.29
N ASP A 20 -6.57 -11.66 -16.84
CA ASP A 20 -7.21 -12.96 -16.80
C ASP A 20 -7.87 -13.27 -18.16
N MET A 21 -8.45 -14.46 -18.29
CA MET A 21 -9.06 -14.93 -19.55
C MET A 21 -10.52 -14.50 -19.72
N GLU A 22 -11.13 -13.91 -18.70
CA GLU A 22 -12.57 -13.61 -18.68
C GLU A 22 -12.87 -12.12 -18.90
N TYR A 23 -12.01 -11.24 -18.38
CA TYR A 23 -12.27 -9.80 -18.31
C TYR A 23 -11.16 -8.96 -18.95
N GLU A 24 -11.60 -7.88 -19.60
CA GLU A 24 -10.78 -6.70 -19.90
C GLU A 24 -10.90 -5.72 -18.72
N TYR A 25 -9.76 -5.23 -18.21
CA TYR A 25 -9.69 -4.26 -17.11
C TYR A 25 -9.23 -2.88 -17.59
N ARG A 26 -9.82 -1.82 -17.02
CA ARG A 26 -9.43 -0.42 -17.25
C ARG A 26 -9.33 0.36 -15.93
N PRO A 27 -8.13 0.87 -15.56
CA PRO A 27 -6.83 0.57 -16.17
C PRO A 27 -6.47 -0.93 -16.06
N PRO A 28 -5.60 -1.47 -16.94
CA PRO A 28 -5.21 -2.88 -16.91
C PRO A 28 -4.21 -3.21 -15.79
N HIS A 29 -4.07 -2.33 -14.79
CA HIS A 29 -3.15 -2.48 -13.67
C HIS A 29 -3.56 -1.57 -12.51
N TYR A 30 -2.96 -1.83 -11.35
CA TYR A 30 -2.98 -0.94 -10.20
C TYR A 30 -1.58 -0.84 -9.60
N HIS A 31 -1.40 0.08 -8.64
CA HIS A 31 -0.14 0.24 -7.92
C HIS A 31 -0.33 -0.15 -6.46
N GLU A 32 0.63 -0.89 -5.95
CA GLU A 32 0.76 -1.20 -4.53
C GLU A 32 1.95 -0.46 -3.96
N LYS A 33 1.83 0.07 -2.75
CA LYS A 33 2.92 0.69 -2.00
C LYS A 33 3.17 -0.12 -0.75
N ILE A 34 4.25 -0.89 -0.75
CA ILE A 34 4.54 -1.95 0.22
C ILE A 34 5.68 -1.50 1.14
N CYS A 35 5.56 -1.73 2.45
CA CYS A 35 6.65 -1.41 3.39
C CYS A 35 7.83 -2.38 3.21
N THR A 36 9.06 -1.88 3.18
CA THR A 36 10.26 -2.72 3.00
C THR A 36 10.58 -3.60 4.23
N SER A 37 10.16 -3.19 5.43
CA SER A 37 10.45 -3.89 6.69
C SER A 37 9.33 -4.82 7.18
N TYR A 38 8.51 -5.40 6.28
CA TYR A 38 7.44 -6.31 6.67
C TYR A 38 7.99 -7.69 7.10
N GLY A 39 8.59 -7.72 8.29
CA GLY A 39 9.28 -8.88 8.85
C GLY A 39 10.43 -8.40 9.73
N GLY A 40 10.38 -8.70 11.02
CA GLY A 40 11.29 -8.18 12.05
C GLY A 40 12.77 -8.25 11.67
N GLY A 41 13.44 -7.13 11.84
CA GLY A 41 14.88 -6.99 11.68
C GLY A 41 15.31 -5.63 12.18
N GLU A 42 15.76 -5.58 13.44
CA GLU A 42 16.45 -4.44 14.04
C GLU A 42 17.79 -4.21 13.32
N THR A 43 17.76 -3.63 12.13
CA THR A 43 18.96 -3.06 11.51
C THR A 43 18.56 -1.76 10.85
N ALA A 44 18.48 -0.74 11.69
CA ALA A 44 18.39 0.64 11.26
C ALA A 44 19.74 1.04 10.65
N ASP A 45 19.85 1.03 9.32
CA ASP A 45 21.01 1.62 8.65
C ASP A 45 20.92 3.16 8.71
N THR A 46 22.00 3.71 9.25
CA THR A 46 22.33 5.10 9.54
C THR A 46 22.09 6.07 8.38
N GLY A 47 21.13 7.00 8.48
CA GLY A 47 21.18 8.23 7.68
C GLY A 47 19.92 9.08 7.52
N ASN A 48 18.72 8.52 7.64
CA ASN A 48 17.46 9.28 7.56
C ASN A 48 16.70 9.14 8.87
N GLN A 49 15.82 10.10 9.21
CA GLN A 49 14.96 10.06 10.39
C GLN A 49 14.03 8.83 10.32
N MET A 50 14.56 7.68 10.70
CA MET A 50 13.91 6.38 10.62
C MET A 50 12.79 6.36 11.67
N CYS A 51 11.62 5.86 11.30
CA CYS A 51 10.52 5.64 12.24
C CYS A 51 11.05 4.99 13.54
N MET A 52 10.93 5.70 14.69
CA MET A 52 11.37 5.18 16.00
C MET A 52 10.42 4.09 16.54
N PHE A 53 9.27 3.91 15.90
CA PHE A 53 8.27 2.90 16.23
C PHE A 53 8.19 1.84 15.12
N SER A 54 7.00 1.32 14.85
CA SER A 54 6.78 0.30 13.84
C SER A 54 6.20 0.90 12.56
N CYS A 55 6.77 0.53 11.42
CA CYS A 55 6.15 0.80 10.12
C CYS A 55 5.02 -0.21 9.87
N VAL A 56 3.79 0.30 9.76
CA VAL A 56 2.58 -0.50 9.58
C VAL A 56 2.02 -0.29 8.19
N GLN A 57 1.75 -1.40 7.48
CA GLN A 57 1.13 -1.37 6.15
C GLN A 57 -0.32 -0.94 6.26
N ARG A 58 -0.69 0.03 5.45
CA ARG A 58 -2.08 0.42 5.21
C ARG A 58 -2.59 -0.16 3.91
N THR A 59 -3.88 -0.37 3.89
CA THR A 59 -4.62 -0.80 2.72
C THR A 59 -5.65 0.25 2.34
N ASP A 60 -5.92 0.38 1.06
CA ASP A 60 -7.00 1.21 0.53
C ASP A 60 -7.81 0.42 -0.50
N THR A 61 -9.00 0.90 -0.81
CA THR A 61 -9.85 0.33 -1.86
C THR A 61 -9.68 1.11 -3.14
N VAL A 62 -9.15 0.47 -4.17
CA VAL A 62 -9.10 1.05 -5.51
C VAL A 62 -10.35 0.68 -6.29
N TYR A 63 -10.82 1.63 -7.10
CA TYR A 63 -11.95 1.49 -7.99
C TYR A 63 -11.43 1.35 -9.41
N LEU A 64 -11.86 0.28 -10.07
CA LEU A 64 -11.50 -0.11 -11.41
C LEU A 64 -12.77 -0.35 -12.21
N THR A 65 -12.63 -0.43 -13.52
CA THR A 65 -13.70 -0.90 -14.40
C THR A 65 -13.27 -2.18 -15.08
N ARG A 66 -14.20 -3.12 -15.24
CA ARG A 66 -13.96 -4.34 -16.00
C ARG A 66 -15.15 -4.68 -16.89
N ARG A 67 -14.92 -5.49 -17.90
CA ARG A 67 -15.94 -5.96 -18.84
C ARG A 67 -15.58 -7.39 -19.25
N ARG A 68 -16.56 -8.30 -19.33
CA ARG A 68 -16.30 -9.62 -19.90
C ARG A 68 -16.02 -9.52 -21.40
N TYR A 69 -15.09 -10.30 -21.94
CA TYR A 69 -14.72 -10.25 -23.36
C TYR A 69 -15.88 -10.54 -24.32
N ASP A 70 -16.85 -11.36 -23.89
CA ASP A 70 -18.06 -11.73 -24.65
C ASP A 70 -19.20 -10.70 -24.55
N THR A 71 -19.05 -9.67 -23.72
CA THR A 71 -20.05 -8.61 -23.55
C THR A 71 -19.50 -7.25 -23.91
N ASN A 72 -20.39 -6.26 -24.08
CA ASN A 72 -20.00 -4.85 -24.22
C ASN A 72 -20.24 -4.01 -22.95
N CYS A 73 -20.65 -4.65 -21.86
CA CYS A 73 -21.05 -3.96 -20.64
C CYS A 73 -19.84 -3.79 -19.70
N TRP A 74 -19.56 -2.54 -19.33
CA TRP A 74 -18.60 -2.21 -18.29
C TRP A 74 -19.28 -2.20 -16.91
N GLU A 75 -18.59 -2.75 -15.92
CA GLU A 75 -19.01 -2.75 -14.53
C GLU A 75 -17.89 -2.26 -13.60
N THR A 76 -18.30 -1.75 -12.44
CA THR A 76 -17.37 -1.33 -11.39
C THR A 76 -16.81 -2.57 -10.69
N PHE A 77 -15.50 -2.56 -10.48
CA PHE A 77 -14.77 -3.58 -9.74
C PHE A 77 -13.90 -2.90 -8.68
N THR A 78 -13.96 -3.38 -7.44
CA THR A 78 -13.16 -2.85 -6.34
C THR A 78 -12.14 -3.86 -5.88
N LYS A 79 -10.95 -3.38 -5.50
CA LYS A 79 -9.91 -4.22 -4.93
C LYS A 79 -9.25 -3.52 -3.74
N THR A 80 -9.06 -4.25 -2.66
CA THR A 80 -8.24 -3.80 -1.52
C THR A 80 -6.76 -4.02 -1.85
N VAL A 81 -5.95 -2.98 -1.74
CA VAL A 81 -4.53 -2.99 -2.15
C VAL A 81 -3.67 -2.31 -1.08
N ALA A 82 -2.39 -2.69 -0.99
CA ALA A 82 -1.42 -2.00 -0.16
C ALA A 82 -1.22 -0.55 -0.65
N SER A 83 -1.46 0.46 0.21
CA SER A 83 -1.56 1.87 -0.22
C SER A 83 -0.49 2.78 0.38
N SER A 84 -0.12 2.57 1.64
CA SER A 84 0.87 3.39 2.34
C SER A 84 1.48 2.66 3.53
N CYS A 85 2.49 3.28 4.14
CA CYS A 85 3.10 2.82 5.39
C CYS A 85 3.13 3.98 6.38
N ASP A 86 2.64 3.73 7.58
CA ASP A 86 2.60 4.71 8.67
C ASP A 86 3.52 4.29 9.81
N CYS A 87 4.17 5.27 10.43
CA CYS A 87 4.94 5.05 11.66
C CYS A 87 4.00 5.12 12.87
N MET A 88 3.75 3.99 13.53
CA MET A 88 2.80 3.88 14.63
C MET A 88 3.41 3.20 15.86
N TRP A 89 2.94 3.60 17.04
CA TRP A 89 3.24 2.89 18.29
C TRP A 89 2.24 1.74 18.51
N PRO A 90 2.68 0.61 19.12
CA PRO A 90 1.78 -0.49 19.44
C PRO A 90 0.91 -0.18 20.66
N GLU A 91 -0.40 -0.38 20.54
CA GLU A 91 -1.34 -0.17 21.66
C GLU A 91 -1.01 -1.05 22.87
N THR A 92 -0.53 -2.28 22.64
CA THR A 92 -0.18 -3.22 23.73
C THR A 92 0.92 -2.71 24.67
N LYS A 93 1.70 -1.70 24.28
CA LYS A 93 2.75 -1.11 25.13
C LYS A 93 2.35 0.21 25.79
N TYR A 94 1.34 0.91 25.27
CA TYR A 94 1.05 2.30 25.66
C TYR A 94 -0.44 2.62 25.84
N ALA A 95 -1.35 1.68 25.58
CA ALA A 95 -2.76 1.87 25.90
C ALA A 95 -2.93 1.88 27.43
N PRO A 96 -3.58 2.91 28.01
CA PRO A 96 -3.97 2.88 29.40
C PRO A 96 -4.89 1.67 29.59
N THR A 97 -4.50 0.72 30.42
CA THR A 97 -5.43 -0.29 30.93
C THR A 97 -6.52 0.46 31.67
N GLY A 98 -7.72 0.48 31.10
CA GLY A 98 -8.92 0.91 31.81
C GLY A 98 -9.23 0.02 33.00
#